data_AF-A0A7X8LWD1-F1
#
_entry.id   AF-A0A7X8LWD1-F1
#
_cell.length_a   1.000
_cell.length_b   1.000
_cell.length_c   1.000
_cell.angle_alpha   90.00
_cell.angle_beta   90.00
_cell.angle_gamma   90.00
#
_symmetry.space_group_name_H-M   'P 1'
#
loop_
_entity.id
_entity.type
_entity.pdbx_description
1 polymer ?
#
loop_
_entity_poly.entity_id
_entity_poly.type
_entity_poly.pdbx_seq_one_letter_code
_entity_poly.pdbx_strand_id
1 'polypeptide(L)'
;MIIQWFPGHMAKTRRLIVENLKLVDVVIELLDARIPKSSRNPEIDSIVGEKPRVIALNKSDLSDPKQNDEWKRFFSQQGIDVIYTNAITGMGFGELKGKLKQLT
;
A
#
# COMPACT_ATOMS: atom_id res chain seq x y z
N MET A 1 10.01 -11.53 -16.17
CA MET A 1 10.96 -10.39 -16.24
C MET A 1 11.77 -10.39 -14.96
N ILE A 2 13.09 -10.58 -15.02
CA ILE A 2 13.95 -10.68 -13.84
C ILE A 2 14.45 -9.28 -13.50
N ILE A 3 14.02 -8.75 -12.36
CA ILE A 3 14.54 -7.48 -11.83
C ILE A 3 15.90 -7.80 -11.19
N GLN A 4 16.97 -7.19 -11.71
CA GLN A 4 18.32 -7.25 -11.13
C GLN A 4 18.44 -6.17 -10.04
N TRP A 5 18.62 -6.58 -8.78
CA TRP A 5 18.43 -5.72 -7.60
C TRP A 5 19.68 -4.94 -7.12
N PHE A 6 20.85 -5.05 -7.76
CA PHE A 6 22.09 -4.42 -7.24
C PHE A 6 22.82 -3.53 -8.25
N PRO A 7 23.52 -2.46 -7.83
CA PRO A 7 23.19 -1.47 -6.79
C PRO A 7 22.49 -0.21 -7.39
N GLY A 8 22.66 0.05 -8.69
CA GLY A 8 22.14 1.24 -9.35
C GLY A 8 20.61 1.24 -9.49
N HIS A 9 20.00 0.07 -9.69
CA HIS A 9 18.56 -0.03 -9.88
C HIS A 9 17.76 0.34 -8.63
N MET A 10 18.21 -0.06 -7.44
CA MET A 10 17.54 0.31 -6.19
C MET A 10 17.66 1.79 -5.87
N ALA A 11 18.85 2.36 -6.02
CA ALA A 11 19.04 3.80 -5.88
C ALA A 11 18.19 4.58 -6.89
N LYS A 12 18.10 4.11 -8.15
CA LYS A 12 17.27 4.72 -9.19
C LYS A 12 15.78 4.62 -8.86
N THR A 13 15.28 3.44 -8.48
CA THR A 13 13.87 3.25 -8.11
C THR A 13 13.50 4.11 -6.92
N ARG A 14 14.34 4.17 -5.88
CA ARG A 14 14.12 5.02 -4.72
C ARG A 14 14.03 6.50 -5.11
N ARG A 15 14.97 6.99 -5.94
CA ARG A 15 14.95 8.37 -6.44
C ARG A 15 13.67 8.67 -7.22
N LEU A 16 13.28 7.78 -8.13
CA LEU A 16 12.04 7.93 -8.91
C LEU A 16 10.80 7.97 -8.03
N ILE A 17 10.72 7.12 -7.00
CA ILE A 17 9.59 7.15 -6.04
C ILE A 17 9.58 8.50 -5.32
N VAL A 18 10.70 8.96 -4.79
CA VAL A 18 10.80 10.25 -4.07
C VAL A 18 10.44 11.44 -4.96
N GLU A 19 10.82 11.41 -6.24
CA GLU A 19 10.45 12.45 -7.21
C GLU A 19 8.95 12.43 -7.50
N ASN A 20 8.37 11.25 -7.76
CA ASN A 20 6.94 11.10 -8.01
C ASN A 20 6.08 11.44 -6.79
N LEU A 21 6.58 11.18 -5.58
CA LEU A 21 5.88 11.56 -4.35
C LEU A 21 5.62 13.06 -4.27
N LYS A 22 6.43 13.92 -4.89
CA LYS A 22 6.20 15.37 -4.92
C LYS A 22 5.01 15.78 -5.79
N LEU A 23 4.57 14.91 -6.69
CA LEU A 23 3.52 15.18 -7.68
C LEU A 23 2.13 14.71 -7.23
N VAL A 24 2.03 14.06 -6.07
CA VAL A 24 0.79 13.47 -5.58
C VAL A 24 0.50 13.93 -4.16
N ASP A 25 -0.78 14.02 -3.81
CA ASP A 25 -1.22 14.42 -2.47
C ASP A 25 -1.27 13.23 -1.50
N VAL A 26 -1.63 12.04 -2.02
CA VAL A 26 -1.88 10.83 -1.23
C VAL A 26 -1.22 9.62 -1.88
N VAL A 27 -0.72 8.68 -1.07
CA VAL A 27 -0.13 7.41 -1.52
C VAL A 27 -1.10 6.25 -1.31
N ILE A 28 -1.20 5.38 -2.31
CA ILE A 28 -1.85 4.07 -2.16
C ILE A 28 -0.75 3.02 -2.00
N GLU A 29 -0.65 2.43 -0.81
CA GLU A 29 0.26 1.33 -0.53
C GLU A 29 -0.44 0.00 -0.84
N LEU A 30 -0.09 -0.62 -1.97
CA LEU A 30 -0.72 -1.87 -2.41
C LEU A 30 -0.02 -3.07 -1.77
N LEU A 31 -0.73 -3.85 -0.96
CA LEU A 31 -0.23 -5.06 -0.29
C LEU A 31 -1.01 -6.31 -0.72
N ASP A 32 -0.37 -7.48 -0.61
CA ASP A 32 -1.05 -8.77 -0.82
C ASP A 32 -1.66 -9.25 0.51
N ALA A 33 -2.98 -9.42 0.55
CA ALA A 33 -3.73 -9.81 1.75
C ALA A 33 -3.24 -11.11 2.39
N ARG A 34 -2.65 -12.02 1.60
CA ARG A 34 -2.19 -13.33 2.07
C ARG A 34 -0.90 -13.23 2.89
N ILE A 35 -0.11 -12.17 2.68
CA ILE A 35 1.18 -11.95 3.35
C ILE A 35 1.45 -10.45 3.58
N PRO A 36 0.58 -9.71 4.31
CA PRO A 36 0.59 -8.24 4.28
C PRO A 36 1.93 -7.65 4.73
N LYS A 37 2.48 -8.18 5.83
CA LYS A 37 3.80 -7.78 6.34
C LYS A 37 4.94 -8.13 5.39
N SER A 38 4.95 -9.34 4.81
CA SER A 38 6.07 -9.80 3.97
C SER A 38 6.05 -9.20 2.57
N SER A 39 4.88 -8.81 2.06
CA SER A 39 4.76 -8.09 0.78
C SER A 39 5.11 -6.60 0.87
N ARG A 40 5.30 -6.09 2.09
CA ARG A 40 5.59 -4.69 2.36
C ARG A 40 7.06 -4.37 2.15
N ASN A 41 7.35 -3.23 1.51
CA ASN A 41 8.71 -2.73 1.42
C ASN A 41 9.18 -2.26 2.81
N PRO A 42 10.31 -2.77 3.35
CA PRO A 42 10.80 -2.39 4.68
C PRO A 42 11.16 -0.90 4.81
N GLU A 43 11.44 -0.21 3.70
CA GLU A 43 11.78 1.21 3.68
C GLU A 43 10.57 2.12 3.42
N ILE A 44 9.36 1.57 3.25
CA ILE A 44 8.20 2.35 2.77
C ILE A 44 7.86 3.53 3.69
N ASP A 45 7.99 3.33 5.01
CA ASP A 45 7.73 4.36 6.01
C ASP A 45 8.70 5.55 5.86
N SER A 46 9.98 5.27 5.60
CA SER A 46 10.99 6.30 5.34
C SER A 46 10.80 6.97 3.98
N ILE A 47 10.32 6.24 2.97
CA ILE A 47 10.13 6.77 1.62
C ILE A 47 8.91 7.68 1.56
N VAL A 48 7.78 7.28 2.15
CA VAL A 48 6.52 8.04 2.14
C VAL A 48 6.55 9.21 3.12
N GLY A 49 7.26 9.06 4.25
CA GLY A 49 7.36 10.08 5.28
C GLY A 49 5.98 10.43 5.85
N GLU A 50 5.68 11.72 5.94
CA GLU A 50 4.42 12.24 6.50
C GLU A 50 3.27 12.33 5.48
N LYS A 51 3.51 11.93 4.22
CA LYS A 51 2.48 12.02 3.18
C LYS A 51 1.30 11.11 3.53
N PRO A 52 0.04 11.59 3.48
CA PRO A 52 -1.13 10.76 3.74
C PRO A 52 -1.10 9.49 2.88
N ARG A 53 -1.46 8.36 3.49
CA ARG A 53 -1.47 7.08 2.80
C ARG A 53 -2.62 6.18 3.23
N VAL A 54 -3.03 5.32 2.30
CA VAL A 54 -4.03 4.27 2.52
C VAL A 54 -3.46 2.96 1.99
N ILE A 55 -3.61 1.88 2.75
CA ILE A 55 -3.27 0.53 2.28
C ILE A 55 -4.45 -0.04 1.50
N ALA A 56 -4.20 -0.42 0.26
CA ALA A 56 -5.08 -1.30 -0.50
C ALA A 56 -4.64 -2.75 -0.24
N LEU A 57 -5.37 -3.46 0.61
CA LEU A 57 -5.10 -4.87 0.92
C LEU A 57 -5.72 -5.73 -0.17
N ASN A 58 -4.97 -6.01 -1.23
CA ASN A 58 -5.48 -6.63 -2.44
C ASN A 58 -5.50 -8.16 -2.34
N LYS A 59 -6.37 -8.80 -3.13
CA LYS A 59 -6.67 -10.24 -3.07
C LYS A 59 -7.25 -10.66 -1.72
N SER A 60 -8.04 -9.77 -1.11
CA SER A 60 -8.66 -10.03 0.19
C SER A 60 -9.56 -11.27 0.18
N ASP A 61 -10.13 -11.62 -0.97
CA ASP A 61 -10.93 -12.83 -1.23
C ASP A 61 -10.12 -14.14 -1.20
N LEU A 62 -8.79 -14.06 -1.36
CA LEU A 62 -7.90 -15.22 -1.33
C LEU A 62 -7.23 -15.41 0.05
N SER A 63 -7.58 -14.60 1.03
CA SER A 63 -7.02 -14.63 2.39
C SER A 63 -8.14 -14.84 3.41
N ASP A 64 -7.79 -15.35 4.59
CA ASP A 64 -8.75 -15.55 5.68
C ASP A 64 -9.33 -14.20 6.13
N PRO A 65 -10.67 -14.02 6.11
CA PRO A 65 -11.32 -12.79 6.56
C PRO A 65 -10.94 -12.36 7.98
N LYS A 66 -10.77 -13.31 8.91
CA LYS A 66 -10.37 -13.00 10.29
C LYS A 66 -8.96 -12.46 10.35
N GLN A 67 -8.04 -13.05 9.59
CA GLN A 67 -6.66 -12.53 9.51
C GLN A 67 -6.61 -11.17 8.82
N ASN A 68 -7.44 -10.93 7.81
CA ASN A 68 -7.55 -9.62 7.17
C ASN A 68 -8.02 -8.54 8.17
N ASP A 69 -8.95 -8.87 9.07
CA ASP A 69 -9.41 -7.99 10.15
C ASP A 69 -8.30 -7.71 11.17
N GLU A 70 -7.51 -8.72 11.55
CA GLU A 70 -6.36 -8.55 12.44
C GLU A 70 -5.32 -7.61 11.82
N TRP A 71 -4.98 -7.79 10.53
CA TRP A 71 -4.05 -6.91 9.83
C TRP A 71 -4.59 -5.49 9.68
N LYS A 72 -5.89 -5.33 9.38
CA LYS A 72 -6.53 -4.01 9.33
C LYS A 72 -6.40 -3.31 10.68
N ARG A 73 -6.70 -3.98 11.78
CA ARG A 73 -6.52 -3.43 13.14
C ARG A 73 -5.07 -3.05 13.42
N PHE A 74 -4.12 -3.93 13.08
CA PHE A 74 -2.69 -3.69 13.28
C PHE A 74 -2.21 -2.42 12.57
N PHE A 75 -2.59 -2.21 11.31
CA PHE A 75 -2.21 -1.01 10.56
C PHE A 75 -2.99 0.23 11.01
N SER A 76 -4.27 0.10 11.36
CA SER A 76 -5.06 1.22 11.89
C SER A 76 -4.54 1.72 13.24
N GLN A 77 -3.99 0.85 14.09
CA GLN A 77 -3.29 1.26 15.32
C GLN A 77 -2.02 2.09 15.04
N GLN A 78 -1.45 1.98 13.83
CA GLN A 78 -0.34 2.79 13.36
C GLN A 78 -0.80 4.05 12.61
N GLY A 79 -2.11 4.36 12.63
CA GLY A 79 -2.69 5.50 11.94
C GLY A 79 -2.82 5.32 10.42
N ILE A 80 -2.77 4.08 9.92
CA ILE A 80 -2.88 3.77 8.49
C ILE A 80 -4.23 3.11 8.22
N ASP A 81 -5.03 3.74 7.37
CA ASP A 81 -6.29 3.16 6.90
C ASP A 81 -6.04 1.98 5.97
N VAL A 82 -6.85 0.92 6.10
CA VAL A 82 -6.77 -0.27 5.26
C VAL A 82 -8.12 -0.55 4.62
N ILE A 83 -8.11 -0.72 3.30
CA ILE A 83 -9.27 -1.03 2.50
C ILE A 83 -9.04 -2.37 1.81
N TYR A 84 -9.98 -3.29 2.01
CA TYR A 84 -9.98 -4.58 1.33
C TYR A 84 -10.29 -4.38 -0.14
N THR A 85 -9.45 -4.93 -0.99
CA THR A 85 -9.60 -4.78 -2.44
C THR A 85 -9.46 -6.10 -3.15
N ASN A 86 -10.12 -6.19 -4.31
CA ASN A 86 -9.85 -7.18 -5.33
C ASN A 86 -9.77 -6.44 -6.66
N ALA A 87 -8.55 -6.31 -7.18
CA ALA A 87 -8.29 -5.59 -8.41
C ALA A 87 -8.86 -6.26 -9.68
N ILE A 88 -9.24 -7.54 -9.62
CA ILE A 88 -9.87 -8.26 -10.74
C ILE A 88 -11.37 -7.96 -10.81
N THR A 89 -12.05 -7.98 -9.66
CA THR A 89 -13.50 -7.75 -9.58
C THR A 89 -13.88 -6.28 -9.37
N GLY A 90 -12.92 -5.44 -8.98
CA GLY A 90 -13.15 -4.04 -8.62
C GLY A 90 -13.71 -3.83 -7.21
N MET A 91 -13.81 -4.89 -6.40
CA MET A 91 -14.22 -4.80 -5.00
C MET A 91 -13.34 -3.81 -4.24
N GLY A 92 -13.96 -2.95 -3.43
CA GLY A 92 -13.27 -1.99 -2.56
C GLY A 92 -12.84 -0.68 -3.22
N PHE A 93 -12.91 -0.55 -4.55
CA PHE A 93 -12.46 0.67 -5.24
C PHE A 93 -13.35 1.89 -4.96
N GLY A 94 -14.65 1.67 -4.73
CA GLY A 94 -15.56 2.73 -4.31
C GLY A 94 -15.19 3.31 -2.95
N GLU A 95 -14.96 2.43 -1.97
CA GLU A 95 -14.49 2.80 -0.62
C GLU A 95 -13.12 3.49 -0.69
N LEU A 96 -12.19 2.93 -1.47
CA LEU A 96 -10.86 3.50 -1.68
C LEU A 96 -10.94 4.91 -2.25
N LYS A 97 -11.72 5.11 -3.30
CA LYS A 97 -11.93 6.44 -3.90
C LYS A 97 -12.58 7.41 -2.91
N GLY A 98 -13.52 6.94 -2.11
CA GLY A 98 -14.16 7.73 -1.05
C GLY A 98 -13.14 8.20 -0.01
N LYS A 99 -12.27 7.29 0.46
CA LYS A 99 -11.23 7.61 1.43
C LYS A 99 -10.18 8.57 0.87
N LEU A 100 -9.73 8.36 -0.36
CA LEU A 100 -8.73 9.24 -0.98
C LEU A 100 -9.22 10.68 -1.09
N LYS A 101 -10.50 10.88 -1.43
CA LYS A 101 -11.14 12.22 -1.46
C LYS A 101 -11.23 12.91 -0.10
N GLN A 102 -11.15 12.18 1.01
CA GLN A 102 -11.15 12.76 2.36
C GLN A 102 -9.75 13.18 2.80
N LEU A 103 -8.71 12.66 2.14
CA LEU A 103 -7.30 12.90 2.45
C LEU A 103 -6.67 14.00 1.58
N THR A 104 -7.34 14.36 0.48
CA THR A 104 -7.06 15.51 -0.39
C THR A 104 -8.00 16.66 -0.08
#